data_AF-A0A2N4YZB7-F1
#
_entry.id   AF-A0A2N4YZB7-F1
#
_cell.length_a   1.000
_cell.length_b   1.000
_cell.length_c   1.000
_cell.angle_alpha   90.00
_cell.angle_beta   90.00
_cell.angle_gamma   90.00
#
_symmetry.space_group_name_H-M   'P 1'
#
loop_
_entity.id
_entity.type
_entity.pdbx_description
1 polymer ?
#
loop_
_entity_poly.entity_id
_entity_poly.type
_entity_poly.pdbx_seq_one_letter_code
_entity_poly.pdbx_strand_id
1 'polypeptide(L)' 'NLIDMPGYRKAFKDIKALVQEVSADKGVSAELLASRRQINQLLNWHWQLKTQAGEPELISGWRGELMAGRLKSLLNDYPR' A
#
# COMPACT_ATOMS: atom_id res chain seq x y z
N ASN A 1 6.11 -16.04 6.05
CA ASN A 1 6.69 -14.76 5.53
C ASN A 1 5.62 -13.96 4.81
N LEU A 2 5.82 -12.66 4.54
CA LEU A 2 4.84 -11.82 3.82
C LEU A 2 4.39 -12.43 2.49
N ILE A 3 5.31 -13.01 1.74
CA ILE A 3 5.05 -13.56 0.40
C ILE A 3 4.15 -14.81 0.45
N ASP A 4 4.11 -15.48 1.60
CA ASP A 4 3.31 -16.69 1.83
C ASP A 4 1.87 -16.35 2.23
N MET A 5 1.55 -15.08 2.49
CA MET A 5 0.20 -14.68 2.89
C MET A 5 -0.80 -14.93 1.76
N PRO A 6 -1.96 -15.53 2.07
CA PRO A 6 -3.07 -15.58 1.14
C PRO A 6 -3.38 -14.19 0.57
N GLY A 7 -3.51 -14.09 -0.74
CA GLY A 7 -3.80 -12.81 -1.40
C GLY A 7 -2.60 -11.88 -1.62
N TYR A 8 -1.39 -12.16 -1.11
CA TYR A 8 -0.22 -11.28 -1.27
C TYR A 8 0.02 -10.81 -2.71
N ARG A 9 0.07 -11.74 -3.67
CA ARG A 9 0.35 -11.40 -5.07
C ARG A 9 -0.73 -10.49 -5.66
N LYS A 10 -1.99 -10.73 -5.32
CA LYS A 10 -3.13 -9.94 -5.79
C LYS A 10 -3.16 -8.56 -5.13
N ALA A 11 -3.03 -8.50 -3.80
CA ALA A 11 -2.95 -7.25 -3.05
C ALA A 11 -1.79 -6.37 -3.55
N PHE A 12 -0.61 -6.95 -3.77
CA PHE A 12 0.54 -6.21 -4.29
C PHE A 12 0.28 -5.64 -5.70
N LYS A 13 -0.37 -6.42 -6.58
CA LYS A 13 -0.73 -5.98 -7.92
C LYS A 13 -1.78 -4.86 -7.88
N ASP A 14 -2.81 -5.00 -7.06
CA ASP A 14 -3.90 -4.05 -6.95
C ASP A 14 -3.43 -2.72 -6.34
N ILE A 15 -2.55 -2.77 -5.33
CA ILE A 15 -1.88 -1.57 -4.79
C ILE A 15 -1.04 -0.90 -5.87
N LYS A 16 -0.29 -1.66 -6.68
CA LYS A 16 0.46 -1.09 -7.80
C LYS A 16 -0.44 -0.40 -8.82
N ALA A 17 -1.58 -0.99 -9.15
CA ALA A 17 -2.54 -0.39 -10.07
C ALA A 17 -3.10 0.93 -9.51
N LEU A 18 -3.51 0.94 -8.23
CA LEU A 18 -3.97 2.15 -7.56
C LEU A 18 -2.91 3.27 -7.55
N VAL A 19 -1.63 2.92 -7.34
CA VAL A 19 -0.53 3.91 -7.41
C VAL A 19 -0.41 4.52 -8.81
N GLN A 20 -0.62 3.74 -9.87
CA GLN A 20 -0.61 4.26 -11.24
C GLN A 20 -1.81 5.19 -11.51
N GLU A 21 -2.99 4.86 -11.00
CA GLU A 21 -4.17 5.72 -11.10
C GLU A 21 -3.95 7.07 -10.39
N VAL A 22 -3.42 7.04 -9.17
CA VAL A 22 -3.11 8.25 -8.40
C VAL A 22 -2.01 9.06 -9.08
N SER A 23 -1.03 8.38 -9.69
CA SER A 23 0.03 9.01 -10.48
C SER A 23 -0.55 9.82 -11.64
N ALA A 24 -1.48 9.22 -12.40
CA ALA A 24 -2.15 9.88 -13.51
C ALA A 24 -3.07 11.03 -13.05
N ASP A 25 -3.82 10.85 -11.96
CA ASP A 25 -4.75 11.86 -11.44
C ASP A 25 -4.04 13.08 -10.85
N LYS A 26 -2.88 12.89 -10.22
CA LYS A 26 -2.15 13.94 -9.49
C LYS A 26 -0.93 14.49 -10.23
N GLY A 27 -0.55 13.89 -11.36
CA GLY A 27 0.64 14.27 -12.12
C GLY A 27 1.95 13.99 -11.38
N VAL A 28 1.94 13.11 -10.38
CA VAL A 28 3.12 12.73 -9.58
C VAL A 28 3.63 11.39 -10.07
N SER A 29 4.95 11.24 -10.28
CA SER A 29 5.52 9.95 -10.72
C SER A 29 5.17 8.79 -9.77
N ALA A 30 4.71 7.67 -10.34
CA ALA A 30 4.40 6.46 -9.60
C ALA A 30 5.59 5.93 -8.78
N GLU A 31 6.83 6.10 -9.28
CA GLU A 31 8.04 5.71 -8.56
C GLU A 31 8.26 6.54 -7.29
N LEU A 32 7.87 7.82 -7.33
CA LEU A 32 7.93 8.72 -6.17
C LEU A 32 6.82 8.40 -5.16
N LEU A 33 5.64 7.99 -5.66
CA LEU A 33 4.49 7.63 -4.84
C LEU A 33 4.74 6.35 -4.04
N ALA A 34 5.21 5.28 -4.69
CA ALA A 34 5.42 4.01 -4.00
C ALA A 34 6.53 3.14 -4.61
N SER A 35 7.38 2.63 -3.73
CA SER A 35 8.33 1.55 -4.02
C SER A 35 7.81 0.19 -3.54
N ARG A 36 8.42 -0.90 -4.03
CA ARG A 36 8.15 -2.28 -3.55
C ARG A 36 8.31 -2.40 -2.03
N ARG A 37 9.31 -1.72 -1.44
CA ARG A 37 9.54 -1.72 0.02
C ARG A 37 8.34 -1.12 0.75
N GLN A 38 7.84 0.03 0.30
CA GLN A 38 6.72 0.73 0.92
C GLN A 38 5.40 -0.05 0.80
N ILE A 39 5.15 -0.69 -0.35
CA ILE A 39 3.99 -1.59 -0.51
C ILE A 39 4.09 -2.78 0.46
N ASN A 40 5.27 -3.40 0.57
CA ASN A 40 5.48 -4.49 1.51
C ASN A 40 5.37 -4.03 2.97
N GLN A 41 5.79 -2.80 3.30
CA GLN A 41 5.62 -2.22 4.63
C GLN A 41 4.14 -2.12 4.99
N LEU A 42 3.32 -1.58 4.06
CA LEU A 42 1.88 -1.47 4.21
C LEU A 42 1.21 -2.84 4.42
N LEU A 43 1.56 -3.84 3.60
CA LEU A 43 0.99 -5.19 3.73
C LEU A 43 1.42 -5.90 5.02
N ASN A 44 2.67 -5.72 5.46
CA ASN A 44 3.10 -6.24 6.77
C ASN A 44 2.32 -5.59 7.92
N TRP A 45 1.97 -4.30 7.80
CA TRP A 45 1.20 -3.57 8.80
C TRP A 45 -0.26 -4.04 8.81
N HIS A 46 -0.88 -4.14 7.63
CA HIS A 46 -2.25 -4.60 7.45
C HIS A 46 -2.50 -5.99 8.05
N TRP A 47 -1.61 -6.94 7.77
CA TRP A 47 -1.71 -8.31 8.31
C TRP A 47 -1.02 -8.50 9.66
N GLN A 48 -0.49 -7.44 10.26
CA GLN A 48 0.17 -7.47 11.57
C GLN A 48 1.29 -8.53 11.66
N LEU A 49 2.01 -8.77 10.56
CA LEU A 49 3.03 -9.82 10.47
C LEU A 49 4.34 -9.46 11.19
N LYS A 50 4.55 -8.16 11.42
CA LYS A 50 5.72 -7.61 12.09
C LYS A 50 5.28 -6.46 12.97
N THR A 51 5.93 -6.35 14.13
CA THR A 51 5.84 -5.16 14.98
C THR A 51 6.48 -4.01 14.22
N GLN A 52 5.68 -3.00 13.89
CA GLN A 52 6.15 -1.78 13.22
C GLN A 52 5.79 -0.60 14.12
N ALA A 53 6.74 0.32 14.30
CA ALA A 53 6.49 1.56 15.02
C ALA A 53 5.78 2.54 14.08
N GLY A 54 4.50 2.78 14.33
CA GLY A 54 3.69 3.77 13.62
C GLY A 54 3.03 3.27 12.33
N GLU A 55 2.40 4.21 11.62
CA GLU A 55 1.72 3.95 10.36
C GLU A 55 2.70 3.88 9.17
N PRO A 56 2.46 3.03 8.16
CA PRO A 56 3.26 2.97 6.95
C PRO A 56 3.33 4.30 6.19
N GLU A 57 4.44 4.49 5.47
CA GLU A 57 4.69 5.71 4.69
C GLU A 57 3.63 5.97 3.60
N LEU A 58 2.95 4.93 3.09
CA LEU A 58 1.93 5.07 2.03
C LEU A 58 0.60 5.63 2.53
N ILE A 59 0.35 5.56 3.84
CA ILE A 59 -0.89 6.04 4.45
C ILE A 59 -0.66 7.20 5.42
N SER A 60 0.56 7.75 5.44
CA SER A 60 0.97 8.85 6.32
C SER A 60 1.62 10.00 5.52
N GLY A 61 1.66 11.18 6.14
CA GLY A 61 2.20 12.40 5.51
C GLY A 61 1.55 12.73 4.16
N TRP A 62 2.31 13.38 3.28
CA TRP A 62 1.82 13.82 1.96
C TRP A 62 1.35 12.66 1.06
N ARG A 63 1.93 11.45 1.19
CA ARG A 63 1.46 10.27 0.45
C ARG A 63 0.09 9.83 0.94
N GLY A 64 -0.12 9.85 2.25
CA GLY A 64 -1.40 9.55 2.85
C GLY A 64 -2.50 10.49 2.37
N GLU A 65 -2.20 11.78 2.25
CA GLU A 65 -3.15 12.78 1.72
C GLU A 65 -3.62 12.45 0.29
N LEU A 66 -2.77 11.83 -0.53
CA LEU A 66 -3.11 11.49 -1.91
C LEU A 66 -3.90 10.17 -2.04
N MET A 67 -3.60 9.18 -1.21
CA MET A 67 -4.07 7.81 -1.46
C MET A 67 -4.43 6.96 -0.23
N ALA A 68 -4.31 7.47 1.01
CA ALA A 68 -4.61 6.67 2.21
C ALA A 68 -6.04 6.11 2.21
N GLY A 69 -7.04 6.93 1.86
CA GLY A 69 -8.44 6.51 1.84
C GLY A 69 -8.68 5.37 0.85
N ARG A 70 -8.15 5.50 -0.38
CA ARG A 70 -8.27 4.48 -1.43
C ARG A 70 -7.51 3.20 -1.05
N LEU A 71 -6.32 3.33 -0.46
CA LEU A 71 -5.54 2.18 0.03
C LEU A 71 -6.25 1.44 1.15
N LYS A 72 -6.78 2.15 2.15
CA LYS A 72 -7.53 1.54 3.26
C LYS A 72 -8.78 0.82 2.75
N SER A 73 -9.49 1.40 1.78
CA SER A 73 -10.64 0.74 1.14
C SER A 73 -10.23 -0.52 0.39
N LEU A 74 -9.16 -0.48 -0.40
CA LEU A 74 -8.64 -1.63 -1.15
C LEU A 74 -8.22 -2.76 -0.21
N LEU A 75 -7.60 -2.43 0.94
CA LEU A 75 -7.14 -3.41 1.91
C LEU A 75 -8.28 -4.18 2.60
N ASN A 76 -9.51 -3.66 2.61
CA ASN A 76 -10.67 -4.38 3.14
C ASN A 76 -11.00 -5.66 2.34
N ASP A 77 -10.61 -5.72 1.06
CA ASP A 77 -10.78 -6.91 0.20
C ASP A 77 -9.78 -8.03 0.55
N TYR A 78 -8.83 -7.75 1.46
CA TYR A 78 -7.75 -8.63 1.85
C TYR A 78 -7.73 -8.85 3.37
N PRO A 79 -8.78 -9.45 3.96
CA PRO A 79 -8.77 -9.77 5.38
C PRO A 79 -7.59 -10.69 5.71
N ARG A 80 -7.18 -10.67 6.98
CA ARG A 80 -6.15 -11.58 7.50
C ARG A 80 -6.62 -13.03 7.45
#